data_AF-A0A949HJK8-F1
#
_entry.id   AF-A0A949HJK8-F1
#
_cell.length_a   1.000
_cell.length_b   1.000
_cell.length_c   1.000
_cell.angle_alpha   90.00
_cell.angle_beta   90.00
_cell.angle_gamma   90.00
#
_symmetry.space_group_name_H-M   'P 1'
#
loop_
_entity.id
_entity.type
_entity.pdbx_description
1 polymer ?
#
loop_
_entity_poly.entity_id
_entity_poly.type
_entity_poly.pdbx_seq_one_letter_code
_entity_poly.pdbx_strand_id
1 'polypeptide(L)'
;GPGGLTPDGGANSAINCADYSDRPSRRGRARIVRNVVSQAPVFGGLTVSTLAPDCVGYTFRPDPVPRIASRASLARVRNLKLAISDSTADAATPLVWGRAMARAFPSAFEVTQRTGNHVNFLGTESDCVDDPIREYLLTLKMAPRRTMCLFTPPEGLDMTAVAAGRRKVDPSAVVETILRNNRLRGRQ
;
A
#
# COMPACT_ATOMS: atom_id res chain seq x y z
N GLY A 1 28.72 -5.70 -12.14
CA GLY A 1 29.19 -4.49 -11.44
C GLY A 1 28.23 -4.19 -10.30
N PRO A 2 28.69 -3.66 -9.16
CA PRO A 2 27.83 -3.50 -8.00
C PRO A 2 26.90 -2.31 -8.27
N GLY A 3 25.68 -2.62 -8.71
CA GLY A 3 24.59 -1.66 -8.73
C GLY A 3 24.30 -1.30 -7.28
N GLY A 4 24.60 -0.06 -6.91
CA GLY A 4 24.33 0.46 -5.58
C GLY A 4 22.87 0.25 -5.23
N LEU A 5 22.61 -0.66 -4.29
CA LEU A 5 21.46 -0.53 -3.42
C LEU A 5 21.64 0.84 -2.75
N THR A 6 20.68 1.74 -2.95
CA THR A 6 20.58 2.92 -2.09
C THR A 6 20.63 2.44 -0.62
N PRO A 7 21.22 3.20 0.31
CA PRO A 7 21.32 2.80 1.72
C PRO A 7 19.98 2.31 2.30
N ASP A 8 18.88 2.91 1.83
CA ASP A 8 17.51 2.62 2.24
C ASP A 8 17.01 1.23 1.79
N GLY A 9 17.44 0.76 0.62
CA GLY A 9 17.01 -0.53 0.07
C GLY A 9 17.53 -1.71 0.91
N GLY A 10 18.80 -1.66 1.31
CA GLY A 10 19.40 -2.70 2.15
C GLY A 10 18.82 -2.75 3.57
N ALA A 11 18.53 -1.59 4.15
CA ALA A 11 17.90 -1.49 5.47
C ALA A 11 16.47 -2.04 5.46
N ASN A 12 15.66 -1.67 4.47
CA ASN A 12 14.29 -2.17 4.32
C ASN A 12 14.24 -3.69 4.18
N SER A 13 15.09 -4.27 3.33
CA SER A 13 15.18 -5.73 3.18
C SER A 13 15.59 -6.40 4.50
N ALA A 14 16.58 -5.84 5.21
CA ALA A 14 17.03 -6.41 6.48
C ALA A 14 15.92 -6.44 7.54
N ILE A 15 15.15 -5.35 7.67
CA ILE A 15 14.00 -5.24 8.58
C ILE A 15 12.90 -6.22 8.16
N ASN A 16 12.49 -6.21 6.89
CA ASN A 16 11.46 -7.11 6.38
C ASN A 16 11.79 -8.60 6.63
N CYS A 17 13.07 -8.97 6.47
CA CYS A 17 13.54 -10.34 6.71
C CYS A 17 13.63 -10.70 8.20
N ALA A 18 13.73 -9.71 9.08
CA ALA A 18 13.72 -9.90 10.53
C ALA A 18 12.29 -9.96 11.10
N ASP A 19 11.37 -9.16 10.57
CA ASP A 19 10.00 -8.99 11.08
C ASP A 19 9.09 -10.24 10.95
N TYR A 20 9.47 -11.18 10.09
CA TYR A 20 8.68 -12.38 9.81
C TYR A 20 9.55 -13.64 9.76
N SER A 21 9.15 -14.66 10.53
CA SER A 21 9.84 -15.96 10.54
C SER A 21 9.40 -16.89 9.41
N ASP A 22 8.23 -16.66 8.82
CA ASP A 22 7.57 -17.50 7.82
C ASP A 22 8.00 -17.18 6.38
N ARG A 23 9.31 -17.25 6.12
CA ARG A 23 9.89 -17.00 4.79
C ARG A 23 9.41 -18.07 3.78
N PRO A 24 8.89 -17.68 2.59
CA PRO A 24 8.41 -18.65 1.62
C PRO A 24 9.51 -19.58 1.13
N SER A 25 9.22 -20.89 1.04
CA SER A 25 10.12 -21.86 0.41
C SER A 25 10.36 -21.54 -1.07
N ARG A 26 11.37 -22.15 -1.69
CA ARG A 26 11.62 -21.99 -3.14
C ARG A 26 10.37 -22.30 -3.99
N ARG A 27 9.62 -23.36 -3.66
CA ARG A 27 8.36 -23.70 -4.33
C ARG A 27 7.26 -22.66 -4.05
N GLY A 28 7.21 -22.15 -2.82
CA GLY A 28 6.30 -21.07 -2.42
C GLY A 28 6.54 -19.79 -3.22
N ARG A 29 7.79 -19.34 -3.33
CA ARG A 29 8.17 -18.18 -4.14
C ARG A 29 7.79 -18.34 -5.61
N ALA A 30 8.08 -19.51 -6.20
CA ALA A 30 7.69 -19.77 -7.59
C ALA A 30 6.17 -19.71 -7.80
N ARG A 31 5.37 -20.09 -6.80
CA ARG A 31 3.91 -19.93 -6.84
C ARG A 31 3.49 -18.48 -6.75
N ILE A 32 4.09 -17.70 -5.85
CA ILE A 32 3.84 -16.25 -5.71
C ILE A 32 4.11 -15.54 -7.04
N VAL A 33 5.28 -15.79 -7.65
CA VAL A 33 5.65 -15.20 -8.94
C VAL A 33 4.60 -15.49 -10.02
N ARG A 34 4.19 -16.75 -10.19
CA ARG A 34 3.17 -17.11 -11.18
C ARG A 34 1.83 -16.41 -10.93
N ASN A 35 1.41 -16.33 -9.67
CA ASN A 35 0.15 -15.70 -9.30
C ASN A 35 0.18 -14.20 -9.60
N VAL A 36 1.22 -13.49 -9.17
CA VAL A 36 1.31 -12.03 -9.34
C VAL A 36 1.44 -11.64 -10.81
N VAL A 37 2.26 -12.34 -11.60
CA VAL A 37 2.39 -12.06 -13.04
C VAL A 37 1.05 -12.17 -13.76
N SER A 38 0.21 -13.13 -13.38
CA SER A 38 -1.13 -13.29 -13.98
C SER A 38 -2.12 -12.19 -13.60
N GLN A 39 -1.94 -11.55 -12.44
CA GLN A 39 -2.87 -10.55 -11.90
C GLN A 39 -2.43 -9.10 -12.18
N ALA A 40 -1.14 -8.88 -12.40
CA ALA A 40 -0.55 -7.57 -12.69
C ALA A 40 0.31 -7.66 -13.98
N PRO A 41 -0.30 -7.76 -15.16
CA PRO A 41 0.42 -8.09 -16.40
C PRO A 41 1.41 -7.00 -16.86
N VAL A 42 1.23 -5.74 -16.41
CA VAL A 42 2.09 -4.63 -16.82
C VAL A 42 3.39 -4.59 -16.01
N PHE A 43 3.29 -4.59 -14.68
CA PHE A 43 4.44 -4.40 -13.80
C PHE A 43 4.74 -5.59 -12.88
N GLY A 44 3.83 -6.56 -12.77
CA GLY A 44 3.94 -7.66 -11.81
C GLY A 44 5.19 -8.49 -12.00
N GLY A 45 5.60 -8.75 -13.25
CA GLY A 45 6.84 -9.46 -13.57
C GLY A 45 8.09 -8.75 -13.07
N LEU A 46 8.16 -7.43 -13.29
CA LEU A 46 9.26 -6.60 -12.79
C LEU A 46 9.27 -6.60 -11.25
N THR A 47 8.13 -6.30 -10.63
CA THR A 47 8.00 -6.23 -9.16
C THR A 47 8.36 -7.55 -8.47
N VAL A 48 7.90 -8.69 -8.98
CA VAL A 48 8.16 -9.97 -8.30
C VAL A 48 9.58 -10.47 -8.51
N SER A 49 10.26 -10.03 -9.57
CA SER A 49 11.65 -10.40 -9.83
C SER A 49 12.60 -9.85 -8.76
N THR A 50 12.25 -8.71 -8.14
CA THR A 50 13.02 -8.08 -7.05
C THR A 50 12.54 -8.51 -5.66
N LEU A 51 11.22 -8.56 -5.42
CA LEU A 51 10.67 -8.83 -4.08
C LEU A 51 10.67 -10.31 -3.69
N ALA A 52 10.46 -11.23 -4.64
CA ALA A 52 10.42 -12.65 -4.31
C ALA A 52 11.75 -13.19 -3.72
N PRO A 53 12.94 -12.82 -4.25
CA PRO A 53 14.20 -13.28 -3.68
C PRO A 53 14.71 -12.47 -2.48
N ASP A 54 14.01 -11.42 -2.02
CA ASP A 54 14.54 -10.40 -1.10
C ASP A 54 15.22 -10.97 0.16
N CYS A 55 14.64 -11.99 0.79
CA CYS A 55 15.20 -12.63 1.99
C CYS A 55 16.04 -13.89 1.74
N VAL A 56 16.36 -14.22 0.48
CA VAL A 56 17.17 -15.39 0.16
C VAL A 56 18.62 -15.15 0.60
N GLY A 57 19.17 -16.09 1.39
CA GLY A 57 20.53 -15.97 1.92
C GLY A 57 20.64 -15.12 3.18
N TYR A 58 19.55 -14.54 3.68
CA TYR A 58 19.56 -13.83 4.95
C TYR A 58 19.74 -14.81 6.12
N THR A 59 20.90 -14.75 6.77
CA THR A 59 21.33 -15.73 7.80
C THR A 59 20.99 -15.32 9.23
N PHE A 60 20.66 -14.05 9.48
CA PHE A 60 20.28 -13.62 10.83
C PHE A 60 18.93 -14.19 11.25
N ARG A 61 18.84 -14.50 12.54
CA ARG A 61 17.63 -14.99 13.19
C ARG A 61 16.55 -13.90 13.13
N PRO A 62 15.33 -14.21 12.62
CA PRO A 62 14.20 -13.29 12.69
C PRO A 62 13.86 -12.89 14.14
N ASP A 63 13.38 -11.67 14.31
CA ASP A 63 12.72 -11.17 15.53
C ASP A 63 11.29 -10.74 15.16
N PRO A 64 10.33 -11.69 15.13
CA PRO A 64 9.06 -11.42 14.47
C PRO A 64 8.19 -10.41 15.21
N VAL A 65 7.51 -9.55 14.45
CA VAL A 65 6.55 -8.59 15.00
C VAL A 65 5.43 -9.34 15.74
N PRO A 66 5.11 -8.98 17.01
CA PRO A 66 4.07 -9.65 17.76
C PRO A 66 2.71 -9.58 17.07
N ARG A 67 2.10 -10.75 16.83
CA ARG A 67 0.75 -10.84 16.25
C ARG A 67 -0.33 -10.60 17.31
N ILE A 68 -1.39 -9.89 16.94
CA ILE A 68 -2.63 -9.81 17.73
C ILE A 68 -3.45 -11.08 17.44
N ALA A 69 -3.07 -12.19 18.08
CA ALA A 69 -3.62 -13.53 17.79
C ALA A 69 -4.24 -14.23 19.01
N SER A 70 -4.11 -13.66 20.21
CA SER A 70 -4.67 -14.22 21.45
C SER A 70 -5.53 -13.21 22.19
N ARG A 71 -6.34 -13.70 23.14
CA ARG A 71 -7.10 -12.83 24.06
C ARG A 71 -6.18 -11.89 24.84
N ALA A 72 -5.00 -12.37 25.24
CA ALA A 72 -4.02 -11.57 25.96
C ALA A 72 -3.41 -10.46 25.09
N SER A 73 -3.07 -10.73 23.83
CA SER A 73 -2.63 -9.67 22.90
C SER A 73 -3.75 -8.68 22.59
N LEU A 74 -4.98 -9.15 22.42
CA LEU A 74 -6.13 -8.27 22.17
C LEU A 74 -6.40 -7.35 23.38
N ALA A 75 -6.33 -7.88 24.60
CA ALA A 75 -6.55 -7.10 25.82
C ALA A 75 -5.55 -5.93 25.95
N ARG A 76 -4.30 -6.12 25.51
CA ARG A 76 -3.25 -5.07 25.51
C ARG A 76 -3.57 -3.91 24.58
N VAL A 77 -4.24 -4.18 23.45
CA VAL A 77 -4.51 -3.16 22.42
C VAL A 77 -5.94 -2.63 22.45
N ARG A 78 -6.84 -3.25 23.22
CA ARG A 78 -8.28 -3.01 23.14
C ARG A 78 -8.69 -1.55 23.36
N ASN A 79 -7.95 -0.82 24.20
CA ASN A 79 -8.23 0.55 24.59
C ASN A 79 -7.33 1.57 23.86
N LEU A 80 -6.46 1.11 22.96
CA LEU A 80 -5.60 2.01 22.20
C LEU A 80 -6.47 2.77 21.19
N LYS A 81 -6.46 4.08 21.33
CA LYS A 81 -7.04 4.99 20.35
C LYS A 81 -6.04 5.09 19.20
N LEU A 82 -6.50 4.84 17.98
CA LEU A 82 -5.69 4.93 16.78
C LEU A 82 -6.51 5.61 15.69
N ALA A 83 -5.83 6.44 14.90
CA ALA A 83 -6.32 6.90 13.62
C ALA A 83 -5.71 6.00 12.53
N ILE A 84 -6.55 5.44 11.67
CA ILE A 84 -6.11 4.64 10.52
C ILE A 84 -6.54 5.40 9.26
N SER A 85 -5.57 5.71 8.40
CA SER A 85 -5.81 6.43 7.15
C SER A 85 -5.46 5.55 5.97
N ASP A 86 -6.42 5.32 5.07
CA ASP A 86 -6.27 4.41 3.95
C ASP A 86 -6.91 4.96 2.67
N SER A 87 -6.46 4.47 1.52
CA SER A 87 -7.03 4.80 0.21
C SER A 87 -7.76 3.61 -0.40
N THR A 88 -8.86 3.89 -1.12
CA THR A 88 -9.70 2.82 -1.69
C THR A 88 -9.00 1.95 -2.72
N ALA A 89 -7.98 2.49 -3.40
CA ALA A 89 -7.23 1.81 -4.44
C ALA A 89 -5.70 1.95 -4.24
N ASP A 90 -5.24 2.01 -2.98
CA ASP A 90 -3.81 1.95 -2.66
C ASP A 90 -3.24 0.60 -3.12
N ALA A 91 -2.26 0.64 -4.03
CA ALA A 91 -1.63 -0.54 -4.59
C ALA A 91 -0.54 -1.16 -3.69
N ALA A 92 0.04 -0.38 -2.78
CA ALA A 92 1.12 -0.81 -1.89
C ALA A 92 0.57 -1.33 -0.55
N THR A 93 -0.45 -0.66 0.00
CA THR A 93 -1.15 -1.08 1.23
C THR A 93 -2.66 -1.14 0.99
N PRO A 94 -3.19 -2.21 0.37
CA PRO A 94 -4.59 -2.30 -0.01
C PRO A 94 -5.56 -2.14 1.17
N LEU A 95 -6.69 -1.45 0.94
CA LEU A 95 -7.72 -1.12 1.95
C LEU A 95 -8.15 -2.31 2.83
N VAL A 96 -8.12 -3.53 2.32
CA VAL A 96 -8.46 -4.72 3.11
C VAL A 96 -7.54 -4.92 4.32
N TRP A 97 -6.27 -4.51 4.22
CA TRP A 97 -5.29 -4.55 5.30
C TRP A 97 -5.57 -3.48 6.35
N GLY A 98 -5.83 -2.24 5.93
CA GLY A 98 -6.25 -1.17 6.83
C GLY A 98 -7.53 -1.51 7.60
N ARG A 99 -8.53 -2.07 6.91
CA ARG A 99 -9.75 -2.62 7.56
C ARG A 99 -9.45 -3.77 8.53
N ALA A 100 -8.45 -4.60 8.24
CA ALA A 100 -8.03 -5.66 9.16
C ALA A 100 -7.36 -5.09 10.41
N MET A 101 -6.53 -4.05 10.24
CA MET A 101 -5.96 -3.29 11.34
C MET A 101 -7.06 -2.65 12.21
N ALA A 102 -8.05 -1.97 11.61
CA ALA A 102 -9.17 -1.37 12.34
C ALA A 102 -10.01 -2.39 13.12
N ARG A 103 -10.09 -3.65 12.66
CA ARG A 103 -10.73 -4.74 13.43
C ARG A 103 -9.87 -5.22 14.59
N ALA A 104 -8.54 -5.20 14.45
CA ALA A 104 -7.61 -5.59 15.50
C ALA A 104 -7.52 -4.55 16.64
N PHE A 105 -7.88 -3.28 16.35
CA PHE A 105 -7.92 -2.17 17.30
C PHE A 105 -9.36 -1.63 17.43
N PRO A 106 -10.20 -2.19 18.31
CA PRO A 106 -11.64 -1.89 18.35
C PRO A 106 -11.99 -0.42 18.59
N SER A 107 -11.11 0.31 19.29
CA SER A 107 -11.23 1.74 19.56
C SER A 107 -10.71 2.65 18.45
N ALA A 108 -10.17 2.11 17.35
CA ALA A 108 -9.71 2.92 16.23
C ALA A 108 -10.86 3.57 15.44
N PHE A 109 -10.56 4.69 14.78
CA PHE A 109 -11.38 5.24 13.71
C PHE A 109 -10.63 5.19 12.38
N GLU A 110 -11.40 5.05 11.30
CA GLU A 110 -10.89 4.95 9.94
C GLU A 110 -11.22 6.24 9.18
N VAL A 111 -10.23 6.83 8.51
CA VAL A 111 -10.38 7.94 7.55
C VAL A 111 -9.97 7.43 6.18
N THR A 112 -10.95 7.14 5.33
CA THR A 112 -10.69 6.56 4.01
C THR A 112 -10.87 7.61 2.92
N GLN A 113 -9.90 7.78 2.04
CA GLN A 113 -10.03 8.62 0.85
C GLN A 113 -10.35 7.77 -0.39
N ARG A 114 -11.30 8.23 -1.22
CA ARG A 114 -11.62 7.61 -2.51
C ARG A 114 -10.62 8.00 -3.59
N THR A 115 -9.44 7.39 -3.52
CA THR A 115 -8.34 7.60 -4.48
C THR A 115 -7.48 6.34 -4.62
N GLY A 116 -6.50 6.38 -5.53
CA GLY A 116 -5.44 5.37 -5.72
C GLY A 116 -4.09 5.76 -5.14
N ASN A 117 -4.03 6.81 -4.32
CA ASN A 117 -2.79 7.26 -3.68
C ASN A 117 -2.30 6.25 -2.65
N HIS A 118 -0.97 6.21 -2.46
CA HIS A 118 -0.34 5.54 -1.34
C HIS A 118 0.04 6.59 -0.30
N VAL A 119 -0.45 6.42 0.93
CA VAL A 119 -0.45 7.46 1.99
C VAL A 119 -1.43 8.61 1.68
N ASN A 120 -2.17 9.05 2.70
CA ASN A 120 -3.15 10.15 2.55
C ASN A 120 -2.85 11.34 3.46
N PHE A 121 -2.77 11.11 4.78
CA PHE A 121 -2.55 12.18 5.76
C PHE A 121 -1.28 12.98 5.43
N LEU A 122 -1.44 14.28 5.16
CA LEU A 122 -0.38 15.20 4.70
C LEU A 122 0.35 14.78 3.40
N GLY A 123 -0.04 13.66 2.78
CA GLY A 123 0.49 13.19 1.49
C GLY A 123 -0.39 13.60 0.31
N THR A 124 -1.65 13.91 0.59
CA THR A 124 -2.64 14.36 -0.39
C THR A 124 -3.39 15.55 0.21
N GLU A 125 -3.40 16.70 -0.47
CA GLU A 125 -4.13 17.88 0.00
C GLU A 125 -5.63 17.56 0.15
N SER A 126 -6.10 17.37 1.39
CA SER A 126 -7.48 17.06 1.68
C SER A 126 -7.83 17.36 3.13
N ASP A 127 -8.49 18.49 3.38
CA ASP A 127 -8.96 18.87 4.73
C ASP A 127 -9.88 17.80 5.34
N CYS A 128 -10.70 17.13 4.51
CA CYS A 128 -11.52 16.01 4.97
C CYS A 128 -10.69 14.88 5.60
N VAL A 129 -9.49 14.62 5.07
CA VAL A 129 -8.56 13.62 5.62
C VAL A 129 -7.75 14.21 6.77
N ASP A 130 -7.19 15.40 6.56
CA ASP A 130 -6.19 15.98 7.45
C ASP A 130 -6.80 16.51 8.74
N ASP A 131 -7.96 17.16 8.69
CA ASP A 131 -8.61 17.74 9.88
C ASP A 131 -8.95 16.72 10.96
N PRO A 132 -9.65 15.58 10.68
CA PRO A 132 -9.96 14.62 11.74
C PRO A 132 -8.71 13.96 12.33
N ILE A 133 -7.64 13.79 11.54
CA ILE A 133 -6.39 13.22 12.02
C ILE A 133 -5.60 14.25 12.81
N ARG A 134 -5.55 15.50 12.36
CA ARG A 134 -4.91 16.62 13.07
C ARG A 134 -5.59 16.87 14.41
N GLU A 135 -6.91 16.93 14.43
CA GLU A 135 -7.70 17.07 15.65
C GLU A 135 -7.43 15.91 16.63
N TYR A 136 -7.38 14.66 16.12
CA TYR A 136 -6.98 13.52 16.93
C TYR A 136 -5.57 13.65 17.51
N LEU A 137 -4.58 14.08 16.72
CA LEU A 137 -3.20 14.25 17.20
C LEU A 137 -3.06 15.38 18.22
N LEU A 138 -3.84 16.46 18.08
CA LEU A 138 -3.75 17.63 18.96
C LEU A 138 -4.58 17.47 20.24
N THR A 139 -5.74 16.83 20.18
CA THR A 139 -6.72 16.82 21.29
C THR A 139 -7.14 15.42 21.72
N LEU A 140 -6.70 14.36 21.02
CA LEU A 140 -7.17 12.98 21.17
C LEU A 140 -8.68 12.81 20.94
N LYS A 141 -9.34 13.79 20.31
CA LYS A 141 -10.73 13.70 19.90
C LYS A 141 -10.83 12.77 18.70
N MET A 142 -11.64 11.74 18.85
CA MET A 142 -11.86 10.73 17.81
C MET A 142 -12.90 11.25 16.81
N ALA A 143 -12.66 11.03 15.52
CA ALA A 143 -13.67 11.23 14.48
C ALA A 143 -14.74 10.11 14.55
N PRO A 144 -15.84 10.21 13.77
CA PRO A 144 -16.73 9.07 13.57
C PRO A 144 -15.94 7.82 13.18
N ARG A 145 -16.42 6.64 13.61
CA ARG A 145 -15.71 5.36 13.45
C ARG A 145 -15.23 5.12 12.00
N ARG A 146 -15.99 5.61 11.02
CA ARG A 146 -15.65 5.57 9.60
C ARG A 146 -15.97 6.90 8.95
N THR A 147 -14.95 7.62 8.54
CA THR A 147 -15.04 8.84 7.74
C THR A 147 -14.63 8.51 6.30
N MET A 148 -15.47 8.90 5.34
CA MET A 148 -15.18 8.72 3.91
C MET A 148 -14.97 10.09 3.27
N CYS A 149 -13.82 10.27 2.64
CA CYS A 149 -13.44 11.50 1.96
C CYS A 149 -13.41 11.28 0.45
N LEU A 150 -13.92 12.26 -0.28
CA LEU A 150 -13.74 12.32 -1.72
C LEU A 150 -12.36 12.90 -2.03
N PHE A 151 -11.78 12.47 -3.14
CA PHE A 151 -10.65 13.18 -3.72
C PHE A 151 -11.14 14.54 -4.20
N THR A 152 -10.48 15.60 -3.74
CA THR A 152 -10.64 16.95 -4.27
C THR A 152 -9.37 17.26 -5.06
N PRO A 153 -9.47 17.56 -6.36
CA PRO A 153 -8.30 17.99 -7.10
C PRO A 153 -7.76 19.33 -6.54
N PRO A 154 -6.45 19.56 -6.57
CA PRO A 154 -5.87 20.88 -6.29
C PRO A 154 -6.55 21.99 -7.10
N GLU A 155 -6.63 23.19 -6.53
CA GLU A 155 -7.21 24.36 -7.21
C GLU A 155 -6.54 24.59 -8.57
N GLY A 156 -7.34 24.83 -9.61
CA GLY A 156 -6.87 25.09 -10.98
C GLY A 156 -6.68 23.85 -11.87
N LEU A 157 -6.88 22.62 -11.36
CA LEU A 157 -6.93 21.42 -12.19
C LEU A 157 -8.34 21.12 -12.70
N ASP A 158 -8.57 21.30 -14.01
CA ASP A 158 -9.83 20.95 -14.66
C ASP A 158 -9.96 19.43 -14.81
N MET A 159 -10.77 18.83 -13.92
CA MET A 159 -11.09 17.41 -13.94
C MET A 159 -12.34 17.06 -14.76
N THR A 160 -12.95 18.01 -15.48
CA THR A 160 -14.16 17.74 -16.28
C THR A 160 -13.94 16.65 -17.33
N ALA A 161 -12.76 16.58 -17.93
CA ALA A 161 -12.39 15.51 -18.87
C ALA A 161 -12.34 14.12 -18.21
N VAL A 162 -11.88 14.04 -16.95
CA VAL A 162 -11.80 12.78 -16.18
C VAL A 162 -13.18 12.39 -15.66
N ALA A 163 -13.98 13.35 -15.20
CA ALA A 163 -15.36 13.15 -14.74
C ALA A 163 -16.31 12.74 -15.87
N ALA A 164 -16.11 13.26 -17.08
CA ALA A 164 -16.81 12.85 -18.30
C ALA A 164 -16.35 11.48 -18.82
N GLY A 165 -15.16 11.02 -18.39
CA GLY A 165 -14.52 9.78 -18.77
C GLY A 165 -15.01 8.55 -18.01
N ARG A 166 -16.31 8.25 -18.02
CA ARG A 166 -16.81 6.87 -17.71
C ARG A 166 -16.46 5.86 -18.81
N ARG A 167 -15.42 6.10 -19.62
CA ARG A 167 -14.97 5.15 -20.63
C ARG A 167 -14.07 4.13 -19.95
N LYS A 168 -14.41 2.85 -20.10
CA LYS A 168 -13.49 1.75 -19.83
C LYS A 168 -12.19 2.06 -20.54
N VAL A 169 -11.12 2.29 -19.79
CA VAL A 169 -9.78 2.46 -20.34
C VAL A 169 -9.38 1.10 -20.90
N ASP A 170 -9.21 1.01 -22.22
CA ASP A 170 -8.66 -0.17 -22.87
C ASP A 170 -7.19 -0.32 -22.45
N PRO A 171 -6.82 -1.39 -21.72
CA PRO A 171 -5.44 -1.61 -21.29
C PRO A 171 -4.45 -1.63 -22.46
N SER A 172 -4.90 -2.06 -23.64
CA SER A 172 -4.07 -2.13 -24.86
C SER A 172 -3.69 -0.72 -25.34
N ALA A 173 -4.62 0.23 -25.27
CA ALA A 173 -4.38 1.62 -25.64
C ALA A 173 -3.41 2.33 -24.68
N VAL A 174 -3.43 1.97 -23.39
CA VAL A 174 -2.47 2.48 -22.40
C VAL A 174 -1.07 1.96 -22.69
N VAL A 175 -0.94 0.65 -22.96
CA VAL A 175 0.35 0.03 -23.30
C VAL A 175 0.92 0.62 -24.59
N GLU A 176 0.11 0.76 -25.64
CA GLU A 176 0.54 1.40 -26.89
C GLU A 176 0.98 2.86 -26.69
N THR A 177 0.28 3.61 -25.85
CA THR A 177 0.64 5.00 -25.52
C THR A 177 1.97 5.06 -24.78
N ILE A 178 2.20 4.18 -23.81
CA ILE A 178 3.47 4.08 -23.08
C ILE A 178 4.61 3.71 -24.05
N LEU A 179 4.40 2.70 -24.90
CA LEU A 179 5.40 2.26 -25.89
C LEU A 179 5.73 3.37 -26.89
N ARG A 180 4.71 4.10 -27.37
CA ARG A 180 4.87 5.23 -28.29
C ARG A 180 5.64 6.38 -27.66
N ASN A 181 5.28 6.77 -26.43
CA ASN A 181 5.91 7.89 -25.72
C ASN A 181 7.36 7.59 -25.33
N ASN A 182 7.68 6.33 -25.06
CA ASN A 182 9.04 5.89 -24.76
C ASN A 182 9.84 5.46 -26.02
N ARG A 183 9.27 5.65 -27.23
CA ARG A 183 9.86 5.23 -28.52
C ARG A 183 10.26 3.75 -28.57
N LEU A 184 9.63 2.91 -27.74
CA LEU A 184 9.84 1.48 -27.68
C LEU A 184 8.92 0.82 -28.73
N ARG A 185 9.28 0.94 -30.02
CA ARG A 185 8.57 0.16 -31.05
C ARG A 185 9.02 -1.29 -30.97
N GLY A 186 8.06 -2.21 -30.81
CA GLY A 186 8.31 -3.64 -30.96
C GLY A 186 8.87 -3.92 -32.35
N ARG A 187 10.04 -4.56 -32.40
CA ARG A 187 10.49 -5.26 -33.60
C ARG A 187 9.60 -6.49 -33.75
N GLN A 188 8.79 -6.54 -34.81
CA GLN A 188 8.21 -7.79 -35.30
C GLN A 188 9.31 -8.66 -35.88
#